data_AF-A0A3D1IJJ2-F1
#
_entry.id   AF-A0A3D1IJJ2-F1
#
_cell.length_a   1.000
_cell.length_b   1.000
_cell.length_c   1.000
_cell.angle_alpha   90.00
_cell.angle_beta   90.00
_cell.angle_gamma   90.00
#
_symmetry.space_group_name_H-M   'P 1'
#
loop_
_entity.id
_entity.type
_entity.pdbx_description
1 polymer ?
#
loop_
_entity_poly.entity_id
_entity_poly.type
_entity_poly.pdbx_seq_one_letter_code
_entity_poly.pdbx_strand_id
1 'polypeptide(L)' 'MEATRQALTGGGNAGFDIVELPSLNHLFQTAQTGSPNEYASIAETMSPIALEAITDWIVSRFGAARQ' A
#
# COMPACT_ATOMS: atom_id res chain seq x y z
N MET A 1 6.04 10.40 -7.74
CA MET A 1 4.94 10.54 -6.75
C MET A 1 4.35 11.95 -6.65
N GLU A 2 5.02 12.99 -7.17
CA GLU A 2 4.51 14.38 -7.13
C GLU A 2 3.18 14.57 -7.87
N ALA A 3 3.02 14.01 -9.08
CA ALA A 3 1.76 14.10 -9.83
C ALA A 3 0.55 13.53 -9.06
N THR A 4 0.74 12.38 -8.39
CA THR A 4 -0.29 11.77 -7.54
C THR A 4 -0.65 12.67 -6.36
N ARG A 5 0.35 13.29 -5.71
CA ARG A 5 0.13 14.24 -4.62
C ARG A 5 -0.66 15.46 -5.09
N GLN A 6 -0.28 16.04 -6.22
CA GLN A 6 -0.98 17.20 -6.79
C GLN A 6 -2.43 16.86 -7.14
N ALA A 7 -2.69 15.70 -7.75
CA ALA A 7 -4.05 15.28 -8.08
C ALA A 7 -4.92 15.08 -6.82
N LEU A 8 -4.40 14.42 -5.78
CA LEU A 8 -5.12 14.19 -4.53
C LEU A 8 -5.44 15.51 -3.81
N THR A 9 -4.46 16.41 -3.70
CA THR A 9 -4.63 17.75 -3.12
C THR A 9 -5.58 18.61 -3.94
N GLY A 10 -5.45 18.63 -5.26
CA GLY A 10 -6.32 19.40 -6.17
C GLY A 10 -7.77 18.92 -6.14
N GLY A 11 -8.00 17.64 -5.85
CA GLY A 11 -9.32 17.06 -5.60
C GLY A 11 -9.87 17.29 -4.18
N GLY A 12 -9.15 17.99 -3.30
CA GLY A 12 -9.59 18.28 -1.93
C GLY A 12 -9.45 17.10 -0.95
N ASN A 13 -8.68 16.06 -1.29
CA ASN A 13 -8.45 14.93 -0.38
C ASN A 13 -7.43 15.32 0.70
N ALA A 14 -7.86 15.41 1.96
CA ALA A 14 -6.98 15.78 3.09
C ALA A 14 -6.37 14.57 3.82
N GLY A 15 -6.95 13.38 3.65
CA GLY A 15 -6.56 12.17 4.37
C GLY A 15 -5.89 11.15 3.47
N PHE A 16 -4.63 11.38 3.09
CA PHE A 16 -3.87 10.42 2.30
C PHE A 16 -2.39 10.40 2.68
N ASP A 17 -1.79 9.23 2.50
CA ASP A 17 -0.35 9.04 2.50
C ASP A 17 0.04 8.44 1.14
N ILE A 18 1.27 8.71 0.68
CA ILE A 18 1.80 8.09 -0.53
C ILE A 18 3.07 7.38 -0.13
N VAL A 19 3.03 6.04 -0.18
CA VAL A 19 4.11 5.16 0.27
C VAL A 19 4.46 4.22 -0.88
N GLU A 20 5.76 4.12 -1.16
CA GLU A 20 6.30 3.10 -2.06
C GLU A 20 6.67 1.87 -1.24
N LEU A 21 6.14 0.70 -1.62
CA LEU A 21 6.47 -0.58 -1.00
C LEU A 21 7.38 -1.36 -1.96
N PRO A 22 8.71 -1.28 -1.80
CA PRO A 22 9.64 -1.93 -2.72
C PRO A 22 9.48 -3.44 -2.67
N SER A 23 9.88 -4.10 -3.77
CA SER A 23 9.84 -5.56 -3.91
C SER A 23 8.45 -6.21 -3.87
N LEU A 24 7.38 -5.40 -3.98
CA LEU A 24 6.03 -5.89 -4.21
C LEU A 24 5.61 -5.70 -5.67
N ASN A 25 4.84 -6.64 -6.19
CA ASN A 25 4.19 -6.51 -7.49
C ASN A 25 2.87 -5.71 -7.40
N HIS A 26 2.16 -5.56 -8.52
CA HIS A 26 0.90 -4.80 -8.59
C HIS A 26 -0.26 -5.39 -7.78
N LEU A 27 -0.18 -6.67 -7.39
CA LEU A 27 -1.14 -7.34 -6.50
C LEU A 27 -0.71 -7.27 -5.04
N PHE A 28 0.34 -6.49 -4.73
CA PHE A 28 0.99 -6.40 -3.43
C PHE A 28 1.58 -7.72 -2.94
N GLN A 29 1.94 -8.63 -3.85
CA GLN A 29 2.68 -9.85 -3.48
C GLN A 29 4.18 -9.58 -3.54
N THR A 30 4.95 -10.23 -2.66
CA THR A 30 6.41 -10.19 -2.69
C THR A 30 6.92 -10.83 -3.98
N ALA A 31 7.68 -10.08 -4.80
CA ALA A 31 8.11 -10.50 -6.13
C ALA A 31 9.55 -10.09 -6.45
N GLN A 32 10.20 -10.84 -7.35
CA GLN A 32 11.57 -10.52 -7.76
C GLN A 32 11.59 -9.53 -8.92
N THR A 33 10.72 -9.72 -9.91
CA THR A 33 10.67 -8.87 -11.11
C THR A 33 9.40 -8.03 -11.19
N GLY A 34 8.35 -8.45 -10.48
CA GLY A 34 7.02 -7.83 -10.55
C GLY A 34 6.20 -8.28 -11.78
N SER A 35 6.74 -9.22 -12.56
CA SER A 35 6.13 -9.70 -13.80
C SER A 35 4.84 -10.48 -13.51
N PRO A 36 3.78 -10.29 -14.32
CA PRO A 36 2.58 -11.13 -14.27
C PRO A 36 2.82 -12.63 -14.35
N ASN A 37 3.92 -13.05 -14.98
CA ASN A 37 4.29 -14.46 -15.06
C ASN A 37 4.60 -15.08 -13.69
N GLU A 38 4.94 -14.28 -12.68
CA GLU A 38 5.17 -14.74 -11.30
C GLU A 38 3.86 -14.94 -10.52
N TYR A 39 2.73 -14.36 -10.96
CA TYR A 39 1.53 -14.25 -10.10
C TYR A 39 0.97 -15.60 -9.66
N ALA A 40 0.95 -16.58 -10.57
CA ALA A 40 0.41 -17.91 -10.28
C ALA A 40 1.37 -18.82 -9.49
N SER A 41 2.68 -18.51 -9.49
CA SER A 41 3.68 -19.27 -8.73
C SER A 41 3.88 -18.71 -7.32
N ILE A 42 3.54 -17.44 -7.09
CA ILE A 42 3.56 -16.83 -5.77
C ILE A 42 2.33 -17.30 -4.98
N ALA A 43 2.55 -18.04 -3.89
CA ALA A 43 1.48 -18.56 -3.04
C ALA A 43 0.81 -17.47 -2.18
N GLU A 44 1.51 -16.37 -1.93
CA GLU A 44 1.01 -15.23 -1.15
C GLU A 44 -0.16 -14.55 -1.87
N THR A 45 -1.26 -14.27 -1.17
CA THR A 45 -2.36 -13.47 -1.74
C THR A 45 -2.03 -11.97 -1.70
N MET A 46 -1.42 -11.51 -0.61
CA MET A 46 -0.95 -10.14 -0.40
C MET A 46 0.12 -10.14 0.69
N SER A 47 1.13 -9.31 0.55
CA SER A 47 2.26 -9.22 1.47
C SER A 47 1.83 -8.74 2.86
N PRO A 48 2.35 -9.36 3.94
CA PRO A 48 2.21 -8.82 5.29
C PRO A 48 2.64 -7.36 5.39
N ILE A 49 3.67 -6.94 4.65
CA ILE A 49 4.16 -5.55 4.65
C ILE A 49 3.08 -4.58 4.13
N ALA A 50 2.36 -4.96 3.08
CA ALA A 50 1.26 -4.16 2.56
C ALA A 50 0.08 -4.10 3.55
N LEU A 51 -0.26 -5.23 4.15
CA LEU A 51 -1.30 -5.33 5.18
C LEU A 51 -0.97 -4.47 6.42
N GLU A 52 0.27 -4.50 6.89
CA GLU A 52 0.76 -3.70 8.00
C GLU A 52 0.69 -2.20 7.66
N ALA A 53 1.19 -1.78 6.50
CA ALA A 53 1.13 -0.38 6.08
C ALA A 53 -0.31 0.17 6.02
N ILE A 54 -1.25 -0.61 5.48
CA ILE A 54 -2.67 -0.25 5.45
C ILE A 54 -3.24 -0.19 6.87
N THR A 55 -2.94 -1.19 7.69
CA THR A 55 -3.46 -1.29 9.07
C THR A 55 -2.95 -0.13 9.92
N ASP A 56 -1.66 0.16 9.88
CA ASP A 56 -1.03 1.25 10.63
C ASP A 56 -1.58 2.61 10.20
N TRP A 57 -1.83 2.81 8.89
CA TRP A 57 -2.46 4.02 8.40
C TRP A 57 -3.89 4.20 8.93
N ILE A 58 -4.69 3.13 8.95
CA ILE A 58 -6.05 3.16 9.51
C ILE A 58 -6.00 3.42 11.01
N VAL A 59 -5.17 2.67 11.74
CA VAL A 59 -5.07 2.76 13.21
C VAL A 59 -4.53 4.11 13.66
N SER A 60 -3.55 4.70 12.98
CA SER A 60 -3.02 6.03 13.33
C SER A 60 -4.05 7.15 13.19
N ARG A 61 -5.06 6.98 12.32
CA ARG A 61 -6.09 8.00 12.05
C ARG A 61 -7.38 7.78 12.81
N PHE A 62 -7.74 6.51 13.05
CA PHE A 62 -9.06 6.14 13.57
C PHE A 62 -9.00 5.18 14.75
N GLY A 63 -7.83 4.61 15.07
CA GLY A 63 -7.64 3.78 16.22
C GLY A 63 -7.84 4.60 17.49
N ALA A 64 -8.85 4.25 18.30
CA ALA A 64 -8.95 4.78 19.65
C ALA A 64 -7.70 4.38 20.43
N ALA A 65 -7.19 5.27 21.30
CA ALA A 65 -6.30 4.85 22.37
C ALA A 65 -7.03 3.71 23.10
N ARG A 66 -6.47 2.50 23.08
CA ARG A 66 -6.96 1.38 23.88
C ARG A 66 -7.12 1.90 25.31
N GLN A 67 -8.36 2.02 25.78
CA GLN A 67 -8.65 2.15 27.20
C GLN A 67 -8.40 0.80 27.87
#